data_AF-A0A7J4VQ38-F1
#
_entry.id   AF-A0A7J4VQ38-F1
#
_cell.length_a   1.000
_cell.length_b   1.000
_cell.length_c   1.000
_cell.angle_alpha   90.00
_cell.angle_beta   90.00
_cell.angle_gamma   90.00
#
_symmetry.space_group_name_H-M   'P 1'
#
loop_
_entity.id
_entity.type
_entity.pdbx_description
1 polymer ?
#
loop_
_entity_poly.entity_id
_entity_poly.type
_entity_poly.pdbx_seq_one_letter_code
_entity_poly.pdbx_strand_id
1 'polypeptide(L)'
;MMRRRTLLQAAMIGLLATSGATMSFAADPSAKLVVADQSEFVRNLLEASGEQKNINFNIEFPNFAGGPAILEAIRAGALDIAFVGDTPPIQARASGTLLPIIGTFTRDVAEYRLTTRPGLVINKLSELRAKKVSYVEGSGRQVFLIEALNRAGLKLSDVQLVNLRVADLPDAVRSGAVDVAVLQEPFVTRLTKQAGASPVLDPEERKLLPSTSYFYARPEALADPKKVEAIKEFLTAFVRAGKWSNEHEKEWAKFYYTDFQHIPPPDADVIIKGQSPLIFETSVEAIPHHQKLIDILYQAGSIKERFDAKTSFVNTFDQVIEQARQGGS
;
A
#
# COMPACT_ATOMS: atom_id res chain seq x y z
N MET A 1 -68.35 37.63 -39.56
CA MET A 1 -68.57 38.45 -38.35
C MET A 1 -68.40 37.53 -37.14
N MET A 2 -67.34 37.72 -36.33
CA MET A 2 -67.08 37.21 -34.96
C MET A 2 -67.34 35.70 -34.65
N ARG A 3 -66.49 34.91 -33.97
CA ARG A 3 -65.41 35.19 -33.03
C ARG A 3 -64.61 33.88 -32.80
N ARG A 4 -63.31 34.05 -32.56
CA ARG A 4 -62.33 33.06 -32.07
C ARG A 4 -62.82 32.32 -30.82
N ARG A 5 -62.47 31.03 -30.72
CA ARG A 5 -61.94 30.39 -29.48
C ARG A 5 -61.35 29.01 -29.79
N THR A 6 -60.02 29.00 -29.87
CA THR A 6 -59.12 27.86 -29.83
C THR A 6 -59.18 27.18 -28.46
N LEU A 7 -59.33 25.86 -28.43
CA LEU A 7 -58.99 25.00 -27.28
C LEU A 7 -58.18 23.82 -27.80
N LEU A 8 -56.86 23.94 -27.67
CA LEU A 8 -55.89 22.85 -27.82
C LEU A 8 -56.02 21.96 -26.57
N GLN A 9 -56.42 20.70 -26.76
CA GLN A 9 -56.22 19.65 -25.78
C GLN A 9 -54.75 19.25 -25.82
N ALA A 10 -53.98 19.66 -24.81
CA ALA A 10 -52.64 19.15 -24.59
C ALA A 10 -52.75 17.74 -23.98
N ALA A 11 -52.31 16.72 -24.72
CA ALA A 11 -52.08 15.39 -24.18
C ALA A 11 -50.86 15.43 -23.25
N MET A 12 -51.07 15.05 -21.99
CA MET A 12 -50.00 14.83 -21.00
C MET A 12 -49.11 13.68 -21.46
N ILE A 13 -47.85 13.97 -21.77
CA ILE A 13 -46.76 12.98 -21.67
C ILE A 13 -46.10 13.25 -20.32
N GLY A 14 -46.49 12.47 -19.31
CA GLY A 14 -45.79 12.46 -18.03
C GLY A 14 -44.40 11.89 -18.23
N LEU A 15 -43.39 12.75 -18.16
CA LEU A 15 -42.00 12.33 -18.03
C LEU A 15 -41.85 11.68 -16.65
N LEU A 16 -41.90 10.35 -16.56
CA LEU A 16 -41.39 9.66 -15.38
C LEU A 16 -39.87 9.84 -15.37
N ALA A 17 -39.41 10.86 -14.65
CA ALA A 17 -38.05 10.89 -14.17
C ALA A 17 -37.89 9.73 -13.18
N THR A 18 -37.39 8.59 -13.65
CA THR A 18 -36.88 7.54 -12.76
C THR A 18 -35.65 8.10 -12.08
N SER A 19 -35.84 8.73 -10.93
CA SER A 19 -34.79 8.97 -9.95
C SER A 19 -34.18 7.60 -9.62
N GLY A 20 -33.04 7.29 -10.25
CA GLY A 20 -32.22 6.15 -9.88
C GLY A 20 -31.66 6.39 -8.49
N ALA A 21 -32.48 6.14 -7.47
CA ALA A 21 -31.98 5.96 -6.12
C ALA A 21 -31.13 4.69 -6.16
N THR A 22 -29.81 4.87 -6.22
CA THR A 22 -28.87 3.82 -5.83
C THR A 22 -29.21 3.45 -4.39
N MET A 23 -29.91 2.33 -4.18
CA MET A 23 -30.02 1.75 -2.85
C MET A 23 -28.60 1.39 -2.42
N SER A 24 -28.04 2.17 -1.49
CA SER A 24 -26.85 1.76 -0.77
C SER A 24 -27.28 0.65 0.19
N PHE A 25 -26.92 -0.59 -0.11
CA PHE A 25 -27.16 -1.70 0.78
C PHE A 25 -26.02 -1.72 1.81
N ALA A 26 -26.36 -1.52 3.09
CA ALA A 26 -25.41 -1.77 4.17
C ALA A 26 -25.00 -3.25 4.17
N ALA A 27 -23.77 -3.56 4.61
CA ALA A 27 -23.33 -4.94 4.71
C ALA A 27 -24.25 -5.74 5.65
N ASP A 28 -24.44 -7.03 5.34
CA ASP A 28 -25.19 -7.94 6.20
C ASP A 28 -24.45 -8.10 7.54
N PRO A 29 -25.08 -7.82 8.71
CA PRO A 29 -24.42 -7.95 10.01
C PRO A 29 -23.92 -9.36 10.32
N SER A 30 -24.43 -10.39 9.63
CA SER A 30 -23.95 -11.77 9.73
C SER A 30 -22.71 -12.08 8.88
N ALA A 31 -22.28 -11.15 8.02
CA ALA A 31 -21.08 -11.34 7.21
C ALA A 31 -19.83 -11.47 8.10
N LYS A 32 -18.88 -12.29 7.63
CA LYS A 32 -17.54 -12.39 8.20
C LYS A 32 -16.51 -12.04 7.14
N LEU A 33 -15.62 -11.12 7.46
CA LEU A 33 -14.51 -10.69 6.62
C LEU A 33 -13.19 -10.93 7.37
N VAL A 34 -12.28 -11.71 6.79
CA VAL A 34 -10.95 -11.93 7.38
C VAL A 34 -9.90 -11.19 6.56
N VAL A 35 -9.29 -10.18 7.17
CA VAL A 35 -8.32 -9.27 6.53
C VAL A 35 -6.94 -9.53 7.12
N ALA A 36 -6.02 -10.09 6.32
CA ALA A 36 -4.64 -10.26 6.77
C ALA A 36 -4.01 -8.89 7.02
N ASP A 37 -3.48 -8.71 8.22
CA ASP A 37 -2.80 -7.50 8.66
C ASP A 37 -1.29 -7.74 8.76
N GLN A 38 -0.51 -6.66 8.68
CA GLN A 38 0.93 -6.68 8.88
C GLN A 38 1.33 -5.55 9.81
N SER A 39 2.11 -5.88 10.83
CA SER A 39 2.44 -4.94 11.92
C SER A 39 1.21 -4.39 12.63
N GLU A 40 0.07 -5.09 12.50
CA GLU A 40 -1.24 -4.67 13.02
C GLU A 40 -1.65 -3.25 12.58
N PHE A 41 -1.18 -2.81 11.40
CA PHE A 41 -1.39 -1.45 10.93
C PHE A 41 -2.87 -1.15 10.66
N VAL A 42 -3.57 -2.04 9.97
CA VAL A 42 -4.97 -1.83 9.55
C VAL A 42 -5.87 -1.75 10.78
N ARG A 43 -5.73 -2.71 11.70
CA ARG A 43 -6.51 -2.75 12.94
C ARG A 43 -6.28 -1.49 13.77
N ASN A 44 -5.02 -1.13 14.04
CA ASN A 44 -4.70 0.03 14.87
C ASN A 44 -5.14 1.36 14.24
N LEU A 45 -5.09 1.48 12.91
CA LEU A 45 -5.56 2.68 12.20
C LEU A 45 -7.08 2.87 12.31
N LEU A 46 -7.85 1.77 12.18
CA LEU A 46 -9.30 1.78 12.38
C LEU A 46 -9.68 2.05 13.84
N GLU A 47 -8.91 1.53 14.79
CA GLU A 47 -9.14 1.74 16.22
C GLU A 47 -8.87 3.20 16.62
N ALA A 48 -7.71 3.74 16.24
CA ALA A 48 -7.28 5.09 16.59
C ALA A 48 -8.21 6.17 16.00
N SER A 49 -8.67 5.98 14.76
CA SER A 49 -9.60 6.90 14.12
C SER A 49 -11.05 6.77 14.61
N GLY A 50 -11.38 5.66 15.28
CA GLY A 50 -12.73 5.32 15.67
C GLY A 50 -13.60 4.74 14.54
N GLU A 51 -13.09 4.65 13.31
CA GLU A 51 -13.81 4.13 12.14
C GLU A 51 -14.19 2.64 12.28
N GLN A 52 -13.54 1.88 13.16
CA GLN A 52 -13.98 0.51 13.49
C GLN A 52 -15.45 0.45 13.96
N LYS A 53 -15.99 1.53 14.55
CA LYS A 53 -17.38 1.60 15.02
C LYS A 53 -18.40 1.70 13.87
N ASN A 54 -17.93 2.07 12.68
CA ASN A 54 -18.76 2.17 11.48
C ASN A 54 -18.85 0.83 10.73
N ILE A 55 -18.18 -0.22 11.21
CA ILE A 55 -18.21 -1.58 10.65
C ILE A 55 -19.24 -2.40 11.44
N ASN A 56 -20.32 -2.83 10.78
CA ASN A 56 -21.47 -3.47 11.41
C ASN A 56 -21.53 -5.00 11.24
N PHE A 57 -20.43 -5.62 10.81
CA PHE A 57 -20.28 -7.05 10.60
C PHE A 57 -19.02 -7.59 11.29
N ASN A 58 -18.85 -8.91 11.34
CA ASN A 58 -17.67 -9.50 11.98
C ASN A 58 -16.44 -9.32 11.09
N ILE A 59 -15.45 -8.55 11.55
CA ILE A 59 -14.16 -8.36 10.88
C ILE A 59 -13.02 -8.85 11.77
N GLU A 60 -12.13 -9.67 11.20
CA GLU A 60 -10.95 -10.20 11.88
C GLU A 60 -9.68 -9.72 11.19
N PHE A 61 -8.66 -9.36 11.99
CA PHE A 61 -7.36 -8.89 11.54
C PHE A 61 -6.21 -9.80 12.02
N PRO A 62 -6.12 -11.06 11.53
CA PRO A 62 -4.97 -11.90 11.84
C PRO A 62 -3.67 -11.22 11.36
N ASN A 63 -2.70 -11.08 12.26
CA ASN A 63 -1.41 -10.47 11.97
C ASN A 63 -0.41 -11.48 11.41
N PHE A 64 0.26 -11.15 10.32
CA PHE A 64 1.23 -12.02 9.65
C PHE A 64 2.63 -11.42 9.62
N ALA A 65 3.62 -12.30 9.77
CA ALA A 65 5.04 -11.92 9.70
C ALA A 65 5.50 -11.49 8.29
N GLY A 66 4.75 -11.82 7.22
CA GLY A 66 5.17 -11.51 5.85
C GLY A 66 4.34 -12.19 4.76
N GLY A 67 4.63 -11.83 3.50
CA GLY A 67 3.93 -12.29 2.31
C GLY A 67 3.82 -13.82 2.13
N PRO A 68 4.85 -14.65 2.43
CA PRO A 68 4.73 -16.10 2.29
C PRO A 68 3.61 -16.71 3.16
N ALA A 69 3.54 -16.32 4.44
CA ALA A 69 2.51 -16.81 5.36
C ALA A 69 1.11 -16.33 4.96
N ILE A 70 1.00 -15.10 4.45
CA ILE A 70 -0.25 -14.58 3.89
C ILE A 70 -0.67 -15.41 2.67
N LEU A 71 0.26 -15.72 1.77
CA LEU A 71 -0.03 -16.50 0.56
C LEU A 71 -0.48 -17.93 0.91
N GLU A 72 0.15 -18.57 1.90
CA GLU A 72 -0.28 -19.87 2.42
C GLU A 72 -1.69 -19.81 3.00
N ALA A 73 -1.99 -18.81 3.82
CA ALA A 73 -3.31 -18.63 4.42
C ALA A 73 -4.40 -18.31 3.37
N ILE A 74 -4.07 -17.56 2.33
CA ILE A 74 -4.95 -17.34 1.17
C ILE A 74 -5.23 -18.64 0.44
N ARG A 75 -4.19 -19.44 0.15
CA ARG A 75 -4.34 -20.74 -0.51
C ARG A 75 -5.16 -21.73 0.32
N ALA A 76 -5.09 -21.63 1.65
CA ALA A 76 -5.89 -22.41 2.57
C ALA A 76 -7.35 -21.91 2.71
N GLY A 77 -7.71 -20.79 2.08
CA GLY A 77 -9.04 -20.18 2.19
C GLY A 77 -9.32 -19.52 3.54
N ALA A 78 -8.28 -19.29 4.35
CA ALA A 78 -8.39 -18.69 5.69
C ALA A 78 -8.53 -17.16 5.67
N LEU A 79 -8.28 -16.54 4.51
CA LEU A 79 -8.31 -15.08 4.31
C LEU A 79 -9.25 -14.70 3.17
N ASP A 80 -9.86 -13.53 3.29
CA ASP A 80 -10.67 -12.91 2.25
C ASP A 80 -9.93 -11.77 1.55
N ILE A 81 -9.27 -10.93 2.35
CA ILE A 81 -8.45 -9.82 1.91
C ILE A 81 -7.07 -9.97 2.55
N ALA A 82 -6.05 -9.49 1.86
CA ALA A 82 -4.77 -9.23 2.48
C ALA A 82 -4.23 -7.85 2.13
N PHE A 83 -3.60 -7.22 3.12
CA PHE A 83 -2.78 -6.03 2.96
C PHE A 83 -1.32 -6.44 2.75
N VAL A 84 -0.69 -5.96 1.67
CA VAL A 84 0.75 -6.14 1.44
C VAL A 84 1.31 -4.99 0.60
N GLY A 85 2.63 -4.80 0.63
CA GLY A 85 3.33 -3.85 -0.25
C GLY A 85 3.14 -4.14 -1.74
N ASP A 86 3.67 -3.26 -2.59
CA ASP A 86 3.38 -3.26 -4.02
C ASP A 86 3.96 -4.42 -4.86
N THR A 87 5.04 -5.04 -4.39
CA THR A 87 5.81 -6.03 -5.15
C THR A 87 5.30 -7.47 -5.02
N PRO A 88 4.91 -7.98 -3.84
CA PRO A 88 4.45 -9.37 -3.69
C PRO A 88 3.28 -9.77 -4.61
N PRO A 89 2.26 -8.93 -4.90
CA PRO A 89 1.19 -9.28 -5.83
C PRO A 89 1.68 -9.49 -7.27
N ILE A 90 2.73 -8.77 -7.69
CA ILE A 90 3.38 -8.96 -8.99
C ILE A 90 4.02 -10.35 -9.06
N GLN A 91 4.74 -10.74 -8.00
CA GLN A 91 5.38 -12.05 -7.89
C GLN A 91 4.35 -13.20 -7.82
N ALA A 92 3.27 -13.00 -7.06
CA ALA A 92 2.16 -13.95 -6.99
C ALA A 92 1.55 -14.17 -8.38
N ARG A 93 1.30 -13.09 -9.12
CA ARG A 93 0.80 -13.16 -10.50
C ARG A 93 1.78 -13.82 -11.46
N ALA A 94 3.06 -13.48 -11.39
CA ALA A 94 4.11 -14.11 -12.20
C ALA A 94 4.26 -15.61 -11.94
N SER A 95 3.88 -16.08 -10.74
CA SER A 95 3.83 -17.51 -10.37
C SER A 95 2.48 -18.18 -10.65
N GLY A 96 1.55 -17.50 -11.33
CA GLY A 96 0.26 -18.05 -11.74
C GLY A 96 -0.86 -17.93 -10.71
N THR A 97 -0.66 -17.20 -9.60
CA THR A 97 -1.71 -16.95 -8.61
C THR A 97 -2.40 -15.61 -8.92
N LEU A 98 -3.69 -15.65 -9.27
CA LEU A 98 -4.48 -14.44 -9.52
C LEU A 98 -5.11 -13.94 -8.22
N LEU A 99 -4.68 -12.75 -7.78
CA LEU A 99 -5.19 -12.08 -6.59
C LEU A 99 -5.57 -10.64 -6.97
N PRO A 100 -6.83 -10.37 -7.32
CA PRO A 100 -7.25 -9.05 -7.77
C PRO A 100 -7.03 -7.99 -6.69
N ILE A 101 -6.38 -6.89 -7.06
CA ILE A 101 -6.23 -5.70 -6.24
C ILE A 101 -7.56 -4.95 -6.22
N ILE A 102 -8.05 -4.68 -5.01
CA ILE A 102 -9.34 -4.06 -4.73
C ILE A 102 -9.22 -2.65 -4.13
N GLY A 103 -8.02 -2.26 -3.72
CA GLY A 103 -7.76 -0.93 -3.18
C GLY A 103 -6.27 -0.66 -3.06
N THR A 104 -5.90 0.61 -3.26
CA THR A 104 -4.52 1.07 -3.21
C THR A 104 -4.42 2.25 -2.27
N PHE A 105 -3.36 2.26 -1.46
CA PHE A 105 -2.96 3.43 -0.71
C PHE A 105 -1.46 3.65 -0.79
N THR A 106 -1.07 4.91 -0.78
CA THR A 106 0.29 5.32 -1.07
C THR A 106 0.73 6.50 -0.22
N ARG A 107 2.04 6.73 -0.16
CA ARG A 107 2.65 7.99 0.27
C ARG A 107 3.66 8.41 -0.79
N ASP A 108 3.67 9.69 -1.18
CA ASP A 108 4.61 10.23 -2.18
C ASP A 108 6.08 9.96 -1.86
N VAL A 109 6.40 9.90 -0.58
CA VAL A 109 7.77 9.69 -0.11
C VAL A 109 8.01 8.19 0.07
N ALA A 110 9.15 7.71 -0.42
CA ALA A 110 9.53 6.31 -0.34
C ALA A 110 9.46 5.73 1.09
N GLU A 111 9.04 4.48 1.22
CA GLU A 111 9.07 3.75 2.50
C GLU A 111 10.52 3.43 2.90
N TYR A 112 11.31 3.03 1.92
CA TYR A 112 12.65 2.50 2.12
C TYR A 112 13.73 3.58 2.07
N ARG A 113 14.86 3.25 2.69
CA ARG A 113 16.12 4.01 2.68
C ARG A 113 17.27 3.06 2.38
N LEU A 114 18.16 3.46 1.49
CA LEU A 114 19.49 2.90 1.38
C LEU A 114 20.28 3.38 2.60
N THR A 115 20.59 2.47 3.52
CA THR A 115 21.32 2.80 4.74
C THR A 115 22.73 2.23 4.65
N THR A 116 23.71 3.11 4.74
CA THR A 116 25.14 2.80 4.72
C THR A 116 25.63 2.33 6.08
N ARG A 117 26.62 1.44 6.08
CA ARG A 117 27.33 1.05 7.30
C ARG A 117 28.04 2.24 7.96
N PRO A 118 28.40 2.12 9.25
CA PRO A 118 29.13 3.17 9.94
C PRO A 118 30.43 3.58 9.23
N GLY A 119 30.67 4.89 9.17
CA GLY A 119 31.85 5.49 8.54
C GLY A 119 31.83 5.52 7.01
N LEU A 120 30.77 5.04 6.34
CA LEU A 120 30.58 5.19 4.90
C LEU A 120 29.53 6.26 4.63
N VAL A 121 29.88 7.29 3.87
CA VAL A 121 28.92 8.30 3.37
C VAL A 121 28.81 8.16 1.86
N ILE A 122 27.58 8.10 1.37
CA ILE A 122 27.27 8.08 -0.07
C ILE A 122 26.37 9.29 -0.36
N ASN A 123 26.84 10.16 -1.25
CA ASN A 123 26.14 11.41 -1.59
C ASN A 123 25.32 11.29 -2.87
N LYS A 124 25.64 10.31 -3.72
CA LYS A 124 24.98 10.09 -5.02
C LYS A 124 24.74 8.62 -5.27
N LEU A 125 23.63 8.28 -5.90
CA LEU A 125 23.27 6.88 -6.22
C LEU A 125 24.33 6.18 -7.10
N SER A 126 25.07 6.93 -7.93
CA SER A 126 26.15 6.36 -8.76
C SER A 126 27.34 5.82 -7.95
N GLU A 127 27.51 6.25 -6.69
CA GLU A 127 28.54 5.75 -5.77
C GLU A 127 28.20 4.37 -5.21
N LEU A 128 27.02 3.81 -5.51
CA LEU A 128 26.66 2.42 -5.21
C LEU A 128 27.48 1.42 -6.04
N ARG A 129 28.09 1.83 -7.15
CA ARG A 129 28.90 0.95 -8.00
C ARG A 129 29.97 0.22 -7.17
N ALA A 130 30.06 -1.08 -7.36
CA ALA A 130 30.95 -2.03 -6.69
C ALA A 130 30.77 -2.17 -5.17
N LYS A 131 29.78 -1.49 -4.55
CA LYS A 131 29.47 -1.66 -3.12
C LYS A 131 28.86 -3.02 -2.83
N LYS A 132 29.06 -3.52 -1.61
CA LYS A 132 28.30 -4.66 -1.08
C LYS A 132 26.90 -4.20 -0.68
N VAL A 133 25.89 -4.63 -1.42
CA VAL A 133 24.50 -4.19 -1.23
C VAL A 133 23.59 -5.36 -0.88
N SER A 134 22.70 -5.16 0.08
CA SER A 134 21.69 -6.15 0.44
C SER A 134 20.26 -5.60 0.33
N TYR A 135 19.39 -6.45 -0.20
CA TYR A 135 17.94 -6.26 -0.27
C TYR A 135 17.26 -7.63 -0.14
N VAL A 136 15.94 -7.63 -0.03
CA VAL A 136 15.14 -8.87 0.01
C VAL A 136 14.44 -9.08 -1.32
N GLU A 137 14.81 -10.14 -2.02
CA GLU A 137 14.20 -10.55 -3.29
C GLU A 137 12.69 -10.82 -3.13
N GLY A 138 11.90 -10.46 -4.15
CA GLY A 138 10.45 -10.57 -4.15
C GLY A 138 9.71 -9.55 -3.27
N SER A 139 10.40 -8.51 -2.77
CA SER A 139 9.83 -7.48 -1.90
C SER A 139 9.97 -6.06 -2.48
N GLY A 140 9.27 -5.09 -1.90
CA GLY A 140 9.43 -3.66 -2.24
C GLY A 140 10.88 -3.17 -2.17
N ARG A 141 11.72 -3.80 -1.34
CA ARG A 141 13.15 -3.49 -1.24
C ARG A 141 13.92 -3.80 -2.53
N GLN A 142 13.50 -4.84 -3.25
CA GLN A 142 14.10 -5.21 -4.54
C GLN A 142 13.86 -4.13 -5.58
N VAL A 143 12.59 -3.76 -5.81
CA VAL A 143 12.25 -2.72 -6.80
C VAL A 143 12.83 -1.37 -6.43
N PHE A 144 12.87 -1.04 -5.14
CA PHE A 144 13.50 0.19 -4.65
C PHE A 144 15.00 0.25 -4.97
N LEU A 145 15.76 -0.84 -4.73
CA LEU A 145 17.17 -0.88 -5.10
C LEU A 145 17.36 -0.84 -6.62
N ILE A 146 16.57 -1.60 -7.38
CA ILE A 146 16.70 -1.61 -8.84
C ILE A 146 16.42 -0.22 -9.41
N GLU A 147 15.37 0.47 -8.95
CA GLU A 147 15.09 1.85 -9.35
C GLU A 147 16.24 2.80 -8.96
N ALA A 148 16.80 2.66 -7.75
CA ALA A 148 17.96 3.44 -7.33
C ALA A 148 19.16 3.26 -8.28
N LEU A 149 19.44 2.02 -8.69
CA LEU A 149 20.50 1.70 -9.63
C LEU A 149 20.18 2.24 -11.03
N ASN A 150 18.95 2.05 -11.52
CA ASN A 150 18.51 2.53 -12.83
C ASN A 150 18.65 4.06 -12.95
N ARG A 151 18.24 4.81 -11.92
CA ARG A 151 18.41 6.27 -11.85
C ARG A 151 19.87 6.72 -11.90
N ALA A 152 20.78 5.87 -11.46
CA ALA A 152 22.22 6.08 -11.53
C ALA A 152 22.87 5.55 -12.82
N GLY A 153 22.10 4.98 -13.76
CA GLY A 153 22.64 4.29 -14.94
C GLY A 153 23.41 3.01 -14.60
N LEU A 154 23.07 2.39 -13.47
CA LEU A 154 23.63 1.13 -12.97
C LEU A 154 22.63 -0.02 -13.12
N LYS A 155 23.13 -1.24 -13.08
CA LYS A 155 22.35 -2.48 -12.98
C LYS A 155 22.77 -3.28 -11.75
N LEU A 156 21.98 -4.30 -11.38
CA LEU A 156 22.31 -5.19 -10.26
C LEU A 156 23.71 -5.82 -10.39
N SER A 157 24.18 -6.09 -11.61
CA SER A 157 25.53 -6.65 -11.83
C SER A 157 26.66 -5.63 -11.62
N ASP A 158 26.36 -4.34 -11.41
CA ASP A 158 27.34 -3.31 -11.08
C ASP A 158 27.61 -3.22 -9.57
N VAL A 159 26.89 -3.97 -8.73
CA VAL A 159 27.06 -4.04 -7.27
C VAL A 159 27.35 -5.48 -6.83
N GLN A 160 27.89 -5.64 -5.62
CA GLN A 160 28.11 -6.95 -5.01
C GLN A 160 26.90 -7.31 -4.14
N LEU A 161 26.04 -8.20 -4.63
CA LEU A 161 24.83 -8.57 -3.89
C LEU A 161 25.13 -9.52 -2.74
N VAL A 162 24.54 -9.23 -1.57
CA VAL A 162 24.56 -10.10 -0.40
C VAL A 162 23.12 -10.42 -0.01
N ASN A 163 22.74 -11.68 -0.13
CA ASN A 163 21.37 -12.14 0.13
C ASN A 163 21.18 -12.36 1.63
N LEU A 164 20.26 -11.60 2.24
CA LEU A 164 19.93 -11.65 3.65
C LEU A 164 18.42 -11.65 3.85
N ARG A 165 17.95 -12.12 5.01
CA ARG A 165 16.54 -11.98 5.39
C ARG A 165 16.31 -10.58 5.97
N VAL A 166 15.06 -10.12 5.97
CA VAL A 166 14.67 -8.80 6.54
C VAL A 166 15.24 -8.60 7.94
N ALA A 167 15.16 -9.62 8.80
CA ALA A 167 15.62 -9.56 10.19
C ALA A 167 17.14 -9.36 10.33
N ASP A 168 17.93 -9.77 9.32
CA ASP A 168 19.39 -9.74 9.37
C ASP A 168 19.97 -8.42 8.81
N LEU A 169 19.20 -7.67 8.03
CA LEU A 169 19.68 -6.45 7.36
C LEU A 169 20.23 -5.40 8.35
N PRO A 170 19.57 -5.07 9.48
CA PRO A 170 20.07 -4.04 10.38
C PRO A 170 21.44 -4.39 10.98
N ASP A 171 21.64 -5.65 11.35
CA ASP A 171 22.90 -6.12 11.92
C ASP A 171 24.01 -6.23 10.88
N ALA A 172 23.69 -6.58 9.64
CA ALA A 172 24.64 -6.57 8.55
C ALA A 172 25.18 -5.16 8.24
N VAL A 173 24.31 -4.14 8.28
CA VAL A 173 24.73 -2.73 8.16
C VAL A 173 25.56 -2.32 9.37
N ARG A 174 25.10 -2.62 10.59
CA ARG A 174 25.78 -2.25 11.83
C ARG A 174 27.20 -2.81 11.92
N SER A 175 27.39 -4.07 11.53
CA SER A 175 28.68 -4.76 11.55
C SER A 175 29.58 -4.47 10.34
N GLY A 176 29.05 -3.83 9.29
CA GLY A 176 29.75 -3.63 8.03
C GLY A 176 29.90 -4.89 7.18
N ALA A 177 29.10 -5.94 7.44
CA ALA A 177 29.02 -7.11 6.57
C ALA A 177 28.54 -6.75 5.16
N VAL A 178 27.77 -5.65 5.05
CA VAL A 178 27.40 -4.99 3.80
C VAL A 178 27.74 -3.51 3.88
N ASP A 179 28.01 -2.88 2.74
CA ASP A 179 28.23 -1.43 2.67
C ASP A 179 26.89 -0.68 2.75
N VAL A 180 25.84 -1.22 2.12
CA VAL A 180 24.51 -0.62 2.04
C VAL A 180 23.43 -1.70 2.17
N ALA A 181 22.34 -1.43 2.90
CA ALA A 181 21.14 -2.24 2.83
C ALA A 181 19.88 -1.39 2.66
N VAL A 182 18.85 -1.98 2.06
CA VAL A 182 17.53 -1.35 1.95
C VAL A 182 16.74 -1.57 3.25
N LEU A 183 16.66 -0.54 4.08
CA LEU A 183 15.97 -0.55 5.37
C LEU A 183 14.71 0.31 5.35
N GLN A 184 13.92 0.21 6.41
CA GLN A 184 12.77 1.07 6.70
C GLN A 184 12.81 1.48 8.17
N GLU A 185 11.96 2.43 8.56
CA GLU A 185 11.80 2.78 9.96
C GLU A 185 11.21 1.63 10.80
N PRO A 186 11.57 1.50 12.09
CA PRO A 186 12.44 2.39 12.87
C PRO A 186 13.94 2.09 12.75
N PHE A 187 14.35 1.10 11.93
CA PHE A 187 15.74 0.64 11.87
C PHE A 187 16.69 1.72 11.33
N VAL A 188 16.22 2.56 10.41
CA VAL A 188 17.00 3.68 9.87
C VAL A 188 17.32 4.68 10.98
N THR A 189 16.31 5.18 11.70
CA THR A 189 16.50 6.11 12.83
C THR A 189 17.38 5.50 13.91
N ARG A 190 17.13 4.24 14.28
CA ARG A 190 17.87 3.55 15.35
C ARG A 190 19.35 3.39 15.02
N LEU A 191 19.69 2.90 13.82
CA LEU A 191 21.08 2.71 13.42
C LEU A 191 21.82 4.03 13.24
N THR A 192 21.14 5.07 12.76
CA THR A 192 21.72 6.41 12.65
C THR A 192 22.13 6.94 14.02
N LYS A 193 21.25 6.82 15.03
CA LYS A 193 21.52 7.31 16.39
C LYS A 193 22.52 6.46 17.17
N GLN A 194 22.47 5.13 17.02
CA GLN A 194 23.18 4.22 17.91
C GLN A 194 24.48 3.65 17.33
N ALA A 195 24.58 3.57 16.00
CA ALA A 195 25.69 2.89 15.33
C ALA A 195 26.49 3.82 14.41
N GLY A 196 26.03 5.04 14.13
CA GLY A 196 26.68 5.94 13.16
C GLY A 196 26.53 5.49 11.71
N ALA A 197 25.54 4.62 11.43
CA ALA A 197 25.07 4.36 10.08
C ALA A 197 24.47 5.64 9.49
N SER A 198 24.37 5.74 8.17
CA SER A 198 23.84 6.93 7.52
C SER A 198 22.91 6.54 6.38
N PRO A 199 21.74 7.18 6.22
CA PRO A 199 21.03 7.07 4.95
C PRO A 199 21.87 7.64 3.79
N VAL A 200 21.69 7.13 2.58
CA VAL A 200 22.22 7.76 1.38
C VAL A 200 21.67 9.19 1.28
N LEU A 201 22.54 10.15 0.95
CA LEU A 201 22.22 11.58 0.97
C LEU A 201 21.79 12.12 -0.40
N ASP A 202 21.61 11.24 -1.38
CA ASP A 202 21.14 11.64 -2.71
C ASP A 202 19.73 12.23 -2.62
N PRO A 203 19.49 13.46 -3.14
CA PRO A 203 18.20 14.13 -3.04
C PRO A 203 17.05 13.41 -3.77
N GLU A 204 17.38 12.49 -4.69
CA GLU A 204 16.39 11.71 -5.43
C GLU A 204 16.01 10.40 -4.72
N GLU A 205 16.76 9.96 -3.70
CA GLU A 205 16.53 8.69 -2.99
C GLU A 205 15.09 8.58 -2.47
N ARG A 206 14.59 9.67 -1.88
CA ARG A 206 13.24 9.73 -1.30
C ARG A 206 12.13 9.79 -2.35
N LYS A 207 12.46 10.03 -3.62
CA LYS A 207 11.55 10.20 -4.77
C LYS A 207 11.62 9.04 -5.77
N LEU A 208 12.39 7.99 -5.47
CA LEU A 208 12.59 6.87 -6.38
C LEU A 208 11.27 6.17 -6.73
N LEU A 209 10.53 5.79 -5.70
CA LEU A 209 9.23 5.16 -5.76
C LEU A 209 8.38 5.68 -4.60
N PRO A 210 7.07 5.89 -4.81
CA PRO A 210 6.16 6.12 -3.71
C PRO A 210 6.08 4.86 -2.81
N SER A 211 5.69 5.05 -1.56
CA SER A 211 5.38 3.97 -0.63
C SER A 211 3.99 3.42 -0.92
N THR A 212 3.87 2.43 -1.81
CA THR A 212 2.57 1.89 -2.23
C THR A 212 2.26 0.54 -1.56
N SER A 213 1.01 0.39 -1.16
CA SER A 213 0.44 -0.85 -0.63
C SER A 213 -0.92 -1.15 -1.23
N TYR A 214 -1.25 -2.44 -1.28
CA TYR A 214 -2.48 -2.94 -1.88
C TYR A 214 -3.29 -3.74 -0.86
N PHE A 215 -4.61 -3.59 -0.96
CA PHE A 215 -5.54 -4.65 -0.59
C PHE A 215 -5.81 -5.50 -1.81
N TYR A 216 -5.60 -6.80 -1.70
CA TYR A 216 -6.01 -7.77 -2.70
C TYR A 216 -6.96 -8.77 -2.09
N ALA A 217 -7.94 -9.18 -2.88
CA ALA A 217 -8.97 -10.10 -2.46
C ALA A 217 -8.76 -11.47 -3.09
N ARG A 218 -9.17 -12.49 -2.35
CA ARG A 218 -9.31 -13.83 -2.90
C ARG A 218 -10.53 -13.86 -3.85
N PRO A 219 -10.46 -14.49 -5.04
CA PRO A 219 -11.55 -14.47 -6.01
C PRO A 219 -12.90 -14.95 -5.45
N GLU A 220 -12.93 -15.94 -4.56
CA GLU A 220 -14.19 -16.39 -3.96
C GLU A 220 -14.82 -15.34 -3.04
N ALA A 221 -14.02 -14.45 -2.41
CA ALA A 221 -14.56 -13.34 -1.64
C ALA A 221 -15.23 -12.29 -2.55
N LEU A 222 -14.74 -12.13 -3.78
CA LEU A 222 -15.36 -11.26 -4.79
C LEU A 222 -16.59 -11.89 -5.46
N ALA A 223 -16.73 -13.22 -5.37
CA ALA A 223 -17.90 -13.93 -5.90
C ALA A 223 -19.08 -13.98 -4.90
N ASP A 224 -18.85 -13.68 -3.62
CA ASP A 224 -19.89 -13.64 -2.58
C ASP A 224 -20.43 -12.20 -2.43
N PRO A 225 -21.70 -11.92 -2.80
CA PRO A 225 -22.28 -10.59 -2.70
C PRO A 225 -22.25 -10.00 -1.28
N LYS A 226 -22.37 -10.84 -0.24
CA LYS A 226 -22.31 -10.35 1.16
C LYS A 226 -20.90 -9.86 1.49
N LYS A 227 -19.88 -10.57 1.02
CA LYS A 227 -18.49 -10.16 1.20
C LYS A 227 -18.15 -8.94 0.37
N VAL A 228 -18.69 -8.81 -0.84
CA VAL A 228 -18.51 -7.59 -1.66
C VAL A 228 -19.03 -6.36 -0.92
N GLU A 229 -20.23 -6.39 -0.32
CA GLU A 229 -20.71 -5.26 0.47
C GLU A 229 -19.87 -5.03 1.73
N ALA A 230 -19.45 -6.09 2.44
CA ALA A 230 -18.53 -5.98 3.58
C ALA A 230 -17.18 -5.34 3.19
N ILE A 231 -16.63 -5.69 2.01
CA ILE A 231 -15.41 -5.08 1.47
C ILE A 231 -15.61 -3.58 1.21
N LYS A 232 -16.76 -3.16 0.66
CA LYS A 232 -17.06 -1.74 0.42
C LYS A 232 -17.10 -0.95 1.72
N GLU A 233 -17.80 -1.46 2.74
CA GLU A 233 -17.89 -0.81 4.05
C GLU A 233 -16.52 -0.76 4.74
N PHE A 234 -15.74 -1.84 4.68
CA PHE A 234 -14.35 -1.86 5.16
C PHE A 234 -13.46 -0.83 4.45
N LEU A 235 -13.46 -0.78 3.11
CA LEU A 235 -12.65 0.17 2.35
C LEU A 235 -13.07 1.62 2.64
N THR A 236 -14.37 1.88 2.81
CA THR A 236 -14.87 3.20 3.21
C THR A 236 -14.30 3.62 4.56
N ALA A 237 -14.42 2.75 5.57
CA ALA A 237 -13.91 2.99 6.92
C ALA A 237 -12.38 3.18 6.91
N PHE A 238 -11.65 2.38 6.14
CA PHE A 238 -10.20 2.46 6.05
C PHE A 238 -9.71 3.75 5.37
N VAL A 239 -10.38 4.20 4.29
CA VAL A 239 -10.06 5.48 3.63
C VAL A 239 -10.27 6.65 4.61
N ARG A 240 -11.38 6.66 5.35
CA ARG A 240 -11.64 7.67 6.38
C ARG A 240 -10.62 7.64 7.50
N ALA A 241 -10.23 6.45 7.96
CA ALA A 241 -9.21 6.28 8.99
C ALA A 241 -7.83 6.82 8.54
N GLY A 242 -7.46 6.56 7.28
CA GLY A 242 -6.24 7.12 6.71
C GLY A 242 -6.28 8.65 6.62
N LYS A 243 -7.41 9.22 6.19
CA LYS A 243 -7.61 10.69 6.19
C LYS A 243 -7.49 11.26 7.60
N TRP A 244 -8.13 10.65 8.59
CA TRP A 244 -8.00 11.04 9.99
C TRP A 244 -6.53 11.05 10.42
N SER A 245 -5.74 10.03 10.07
CA SER A 245 -4.32 9.96 10.45
C SER A 245 -3.47 11.08 9.83
N ASN A 246 -3.84 11.58 8.65
CA ASN A 246 -3.17 12.72 8.02
C ASN A 246 -3.51 14.03 8.73
N GLU A 247 -4.74 14.16 9.26
CA GLU A 247 -5.20 15.36 9.97
C GLU A 247 -4.78 15.35 11.46
N HIS A 248 -4.48 14.17 12.01
CA HIS A 248 -4.16 13.93 13.42
C HIS A 248 -2.80 13.25 13.59
N GLU A 249 -1.79 13.69 12.82
CA GLU A 249 -0.48 13.02 12.75
C GLU A 249 0.15 12.76 14.13
N LYS A 250 0.03 13.69 15.08
CA LYS A 250 0.57 13.53 16.44
C LYS A 250 -0.16 12.48 17.26
N GLU A 251 -1.49 12.42 17.14
CA GLU A 251 -2.31 11.44 17.85
C GLU A 251 -2.05 10.05 17.27
N TRP A 252 -1.98 9.96 15.94
CA TRP A 252 -1.57 8.74 15.26
C TRP A 252 -0.15 8.30 15.64
N ALA A 253 0.81 9.24 15.67
CA ALA A 253 2.19 8.97 16.06
C ALA A 253 2.28 8.39 17.47
N LYS A 254 1.56 9.01 18.40
CA LYS A 254 1.50 8.57 19.79
C LYS A 254 0.87 7.19 19.87
N PHE A 255 -0.31 6.99 19.27
CA PHE A 255 -1.03 5.72 19.35
C PHE A 255 -0.23 4.57 18.76
N TYR A 256 0.19 4.69 17.49
CA TYR A 256 0.77 3.57 16.76
C TYR A 256 2.27 3.38 17.03
N TYR A 257 3.08 4.42 16.90
CA TYR A 257 4.52 4.26 17.06
C TYR A 257 4.91 4.23 18.55
N THR A 258 4.37 5.12 19.38
CA THR A 258 4.78 5.20 20.79
C THR A 258 4.11 4.16 21.68
N ASP A 259 2.77 4.15 21.74
CA ASP A 259 2.05 3.33 22.70
C ASP A 259 2.04 1.86 22.27
N PHE A 260 1.74 1.60 20.99
CA PHE A 260 1.66 0.25 20.44
C PHE A 260 3.03 -0.36 20.07
N GLN A 261 3.84 0.31 19.24
CA GLN A 261 5.15 -0.23 18.83
C GLN A 261 6.28 0.01 19.84
N HIS A 262 6.02 0.76 20.92
CA HIS A 262 7.03 1.10 21.94
C HIS A 262 8.26 1.84 21.38
N ILE A 263 8.08 2.61 20.30
CA ILE A 263 9.11 3.48 19.77
C ILE A 263 9.18 4.74 20.65
N PRO A 264 10.36 5.15 21.13
CA PRO A 264 10.49 6.37 21.92
C PRO A 264 9.88 7.59 21.21
N PRO A 265 9.20 8.52 21.92
CA PRO A 265 8.56 9.67 21.27
C PRO A 265 9.48 10.49 20.34
N PRO A 266 10.76 10.75 20.68
CA PRO A 266 11.67 11.45 19.78
C PRO A 266 11.99 10.70 18.48
N ASP A 267 11.88 9.37 18.48
CA ASP A 267 12.06 8.53 17.28
C ASP A 267 10.75 8.49 16.48
N ALA A 268 9.60 8.36 17.13
CA ALA A 268 8.29 8.43 16.50
C ALA A 268 8.07 9.76 15.74
N ASP A 269 8.51 10.88 16.34
CA ASP A 269 8.48 12.20 15.70
C ASP A 269 9.34 12.27 14.43
N VAL A 270 10.50 11.61 14.41
CA VAL A 270 11.36 11.54 13.22
C VAL A 270 10.68 10.73 12.12
N ILE A 271 10.06 9.60 12.48
CA ILE A 271 9.36 8.72 11.54
C ILE A 271 8.21 9.46 10.86
N ILE A 272 7.35 10.12 11.65
CA ILE A 272 6.16 10.84 11.13
C ILE A 272 6.57 12.03 10.26
N LYS A 273 7.54 12.84 10.68
CA LYS A 273 8.07 13.96 9.86
C LYS A 273 8.71 13.49 8.56
N GLY A 274 9.18 12.24 8.52
CA GLY A 274 9.73 11.62 7.33
C GLY A 274 8.67 11.13 6.34
N GLN A 275 7.40 11.03 6.74
CA GLN A 275 6.30 10.52 5.91
C GLN A 275 5.58 11.68 5.19
N SER A 276 5.04 11.42 4.01
CA SER A 276 4.00 12.26 3.39
C SER A 276 2.62 11.70 3.69
N PRO A 277 1.53 12.47 3.56
CA PRO A 277 0.16 12.00 3.81
C PRO A 277 -0.20 10.70 3.08
N LEU A 278 -1.07 9.89 3.67
CA LEU A 278 -1.71 8.76 2.99
C LEU A 278 -2.62 9.28 1.89
N ILE A 279 -2.44 8.72 0.70
CA ILE A 279 -3.24 8.98 -0.48
C ILE A 279 -3.90 7.66 -0.87
N PHE A 280 -5.20 7.70 -1.17
CA PHE A 280 -5.94 6.54 -1.65
C PHE A 280 -6.20 6.69 -3.13
N GLU A 281 -5.95 5.62 -3.88
CA GLU A 281 -6.01 5.61 -5.34
C GLU A 281 -7.07 4.63 -5.83
N THR A 282 -7.78 5.01 -6.89
CA THR A 282 -8.60 4.08 -7.68
C THR A 282 -7.70 3.10 -8.44
N SER A 283 -8.30 2.05 -9.00
CA SER A 283 -7.59 1.12 -9.87
C SER A 283 -6.89 1.85 -11.03
N VAL A 284 -7.56 2.82 -11.66
CA VAL A 284 -7.03 3.59 -12.79
C VAL A 284 -5.83 4.43 -12.40
N GLU A 285 -5.88 5.08 -11.23
CA GLU A 285 -4.79 5.90 -10.69
C GLU A 285 -3.56 5.05 -10.32
N ALA A 286 -3.77 3.83 -9.80
CA ALA A 286 -2.71 2.94 -9.34
C ALA A 286 -2.00 2.14 -10.46
N ILE A 287 -2.68 1.90 -11.59
CA ILE A 287 -2.17 1.08 -12.71
C ILE A 287 -0.79 1.55 -13.23
N PRO A 288 -0.52 2.85 -13.46
CA PRO A 288 0.77 3.30 -13.97
C PRO A 288 1.95 2.94 -13.06
N HIS A 289 1.81 3.12 -11.73
CA HIS A 289 2.84 2.72 -10.77
C HIS A 289 3.05 1.21 -10.79
N HIS A 290 1.96 0.44 -10.73
CA HIS A 290 2.04 -1.03 -10.77
C HIS A 290 2.72 -1.53 -12.05
N GLN A 291 2.42 -0.92 -13.20
CA GLN A 291 3.09 -1.25 -14.47
C GLN A 291 4.58 -0.91 -14.43
N LYS A 292 4.96 0.23 -13.85
CA LYS A 292 6.38 0.60 -13.66
C LYS A 292 7.12 -0.49 -12.87
N LEU A 293 6.52 -1.01 -11.80
CA LEU A 293 7.13 -2.07 -10.99
C LEU A 293 7.27 -3.40 -11.76
N ILE A 294 6.23 -3.79 -12.52
CA ILE A 294 6.29 -4.96 -13.41
C ILE A 294 7.44 -4.81 -14.40
N ASP A 295 7.59 -3.62 -15.00
CA ASP A 295 8.63 -3.33 -15.99
C ASP A 295 10.03 -3.37 -15.36
N ILE A 296 10.21 -2.80 -14.16
CA ILE A 296 11.45 -2.87 -13.38
C ILE A 296 11.85 -4.33 -13.12
N LEU A 297 10.92 -5.15 -12.63
CA LEU A 297 11.18 -6.55 -12.30
C LEU A 297 11.49 -7.38 -13.54
N TYR A 298 10.77 -7.14 -14.64
CA TYR A 298 11.00 -7.84 -15.91
C TYR A 298 12.36 -7.49 -16.50
N GLN A 299 12.71 -6.20 -16.55
CA GLN A 299 14.01 -5.74 -17.06
C GLN A 299 15.19 -6.25 -16.23
N ALA A 300 15.00 -6.42 -14.92
CA ALA A 300 15.98 -7.01 -14.02
C ALA A 300 16.08 -8.54 -14.12
N GLY A 301 15.16 -9.20 -14.85
CA GLY A 301 15.08 -10.66 -14.96
C GLY A 301 14.45 -11.35 -13.74
N SER A 302 13.86 -10.58 -12.81
CA SER A 302 13.21 -11.09 -11.60
C SER A 302 11.86 -11.75 -11.88
N ILE A 303 11.21 -11.43 -13.00
CA ILE A 303 10.04 -12.14 -13.52
C ILE A 303 10.29 -12.53 -14.97
N LYS A 304 9.79 -13.71 -15.38
CA LYS A 304 10.06 -14.28 -16.71
C LYS A 304 9.27 -13.62 -17.84
N GLU A 305 8.07 -13.16 -17.52
CA GLU A 305 7.13 -12.60 -18.49
C GLU A 305 6.66 -11.24 -18.02
N ARG A 306 6.60 -10.29 -18.95
CA ARG A 306 5.95 -9.00 -18.76
C ARG A 306 4.44 -9.16 -18.98
N PHE A 307 3.63 -8.58 -18.11
CA PHE A 307 2.17 -8.57 -18.26
C PHE A 307 1.58 -7.16 -18.05
N ASP A 308 0.34 -6.97 -18.51
CA ASP A 308 -0.41 -5.72 -18.37
C ASP A 308 -0.94 -5.57 -16.93
N ALA A 309 -0.52 -4.51 -16.24
CA ALA A 309 -0.94 -4.17 -14.89
C ALA A 309 -2.46 -4.10 -14.74
N LYS A 310 -3.22 -3.69 -15.76
CA LYS A 310 -4.69 -3.60 -15.71
C LYS A 310 -5.34 -4.90 -15.28
N THR A 311 -4.73 -6.02 -15.67
CA THR A 311 -5.26 -7.35 -15.37
C THR A 311 -5.07 -7.77 -13.91
N SER A 312 -4.30 -7.01 -13.12
CA SER A 312 -4.14 -7.21 -11.67
C SER A 312 -5.22 -6.54 -10.83
N PHE A 313 -6.00 -5.60 -11.39
CA PHE A 313 -6.97 -4.80 -10.63
C PHE A 313 -8.42 -5.16 -10.98
N VAL A 314 -9.32 -4.92 -10.03
CA VAL A 314 -10.75 -4.75 -10.29
C VAL A 314 -11.16 -3.32 -9.99
N ASN A 315 -12.10 -2.79 -10.78
CA ASN A 315 -12.62 -1.42 -10.60
C ASN A 315 -13.91 -1.36 -9.77
N THR A 316 -14.41 -2.51 -9.27
CA THR A 316 -15.66 -2.62 -8.51
C THR A 316 -15.73 -1.70 -7.29
N PHE A 317 -14.57 -1.32 -6.75
CA PHE A 317 -14.45 -0.51 -5.53
C PHE A 317 -13.98 0.93 -5.79
N ASP A 318 -13.75 1.33 -7.05
CA ASP A 318 -13.20 2.66 -7.38
C ASP A 318 -14.14 3.79 -6.91
N GLN A 319 -15.45 3.63 -7.13
CA GLN A 319 -16.44 4.61 -6.69
C GLN A 319 -16.48 4.73 -5.16
N VAL A 320 -16.26 3.62 -4.43
CA VAL A 320 -16.19 3.63 -2.96
C VAL A 320 -15.00 4.45 -2.49
N ILE A 321 -13.84 4.22 -3.10
CA ILE A 321 -12.61 4.97 -2.81
C ILE A 321 -12.81 6.45 -3.14
N GLU A 322 -13.35 6.79 -4.31
CA GLU A 322 -13.66 8.17 -4.71
C GLU A 322 -14.56 8.89 -3.72
N GLN A 323 -15.69 8.27 -3.34
CA GLN A 323 -16.65 8.87 -2.43
C GLN A 323 -16.07 9.03 -1.02
N ALA A 324 -15.35 8.03 -0.53
CA ALA A 324 -14.75 8.08 0.81
C ALA A 324 -13.65 9.16 0.91
N ARG A 325 -12.90 9.43 -0.18
CA ARG A 325 -11.93 10.54 -0.25
C ARG A 325 -12.60 11.91 -0.14
N GLN A 326 -13.79 12.06 -0.73
CA GLN A 326 -14.52 13.33 -0.78
C GLN A 326 -15.37 13.58 0.47
N GLY A 327 -15.77 12.52 1.18
CA GLY A 327 -16.57 12.60 2.39
C GLY A 327 -15.86 13.34 3.53
N GLY A 328 -16.58 14.26 4.18
CA GLY A 328 -16.22 14.74 5.51
C GLY A 328 -16.38 13.61 6.53
N SER A 329 -15.47 13.57 7.50
CA SER A 329 -15.58 12.73 8.71
C SER A 329 -16.84 13.05 9.51
#